data_AF-A0A5Q6RYI6-F1
#
_entry.id   AF-A0A5Q6RYI6-F1
#
_cell.length_a   1.000
_cell.length_b   1.000
_cell.length_c   1.000
_cell.angle_alpha   90.00
_cell.angle_beta   90.00
_cell.angle_gamma   90.00
#
_symmetry.space_group_name_H-M   'P 1'
#
loop_
_entity.id
_entity.type
_entity.pdbx_description
1 polymer ?
#
loop_
_entity_poly.entity_id
_entity_poly.type
_entity_poly.pdbx_seq_one_letter_code
_entity_poly.pdbx_strand_id
1 'polypeptide(L)'
;MVAGFKEFVLRGNVVDLAVAVVMGTAVTQLVTAFTASFINPLLASIGGADANGWGFQITGDSKETFVDVGAFITALINFVIIAAVLYLVLVMPMNKFREKFAKPSDDAPPPEDIALLRDIRDELRKNREGGTSAGPGSASD
;
A
#
# COMPACT_ATOMS: atom_id res chain seq x y z
N MET A 1 -25.91 -20.09 -10.95
CA MET A 1 -25.15 -18.80 -10.98
C MET A 1 -24.69 -18.39 -9.58
N VAL A 2 -25.57 -18.35 -8.58
CA VAL A 2 -25.21 -17.96 -7.19
C VAL A 2 -24.16 -18.88 -6.54
N ALA A 3 -24.21 -20.21 -6.79
CA ALA A 3 -23.20 -21.15 -6.31
C ALA A 3 -21.80 -20.88 -6.90
N GLY A 4 -21.71 -20.67 -8.22
CA GLY A 4 -20.43 -20.36 -8.89
C GLY A 4 -19.85 -19.00 -8.50
N PHE A 5 -20.70 -18.03 -8.14
CA PHE A 5 -20.26 -16.74 -7.59
C PHE A 5 -19.67 -16.89 -6.18
N LYS A 6 -20.31 -17.70 -5.31
CA LYS A 6 -19.78 -18.04 -3.99
C LYS A 6 -18.41 -18.73 -4.11
N GLU A 7 -18.25 -19.70 -5.01
CA GLU A 7 -16.98 -20.38 -5.28
C GLU A 7 -15.87 -19.42 -5.77
N PHE A 8 -16.24 -18.37 -6.52
CA PHE A 8 -15.32 -17.35 -7.01
C PHE A 8 -14.86 -16.41 -5.89
N VAL A 9 -15.79 -15.94 -5.06
CA VAL A 9 -15.49 -15.08 -3.91
C VAL A 9 -14.70 -15.83 -2.85
N LEU A 10 -15.00 -17.11 -2.61
CA LEU A 10 -14.30 -17.96 -1.64
C LEU A 10 -12.86 -18.34 -2.04
N ARG A 11 -12.40 -17.94 -3.24
CA ARG A 11 -11.01 -18.15 -3.69
C ARG A 11 -9.98 -17.28 -2.92
N GLY A 12 -10.40 -16.64 -1.81
CA GLY A 12 -9.59 -15.91 -0.82
C GLY A 12 -9.06 -14.57 -1.33
N ASN A 13 -8.25 -14.62 -2.39
CA ASN A 13 -7.54 -13.46 -2.95
C ASN A 13 -8.48 -12.34 -3.45
N VAL A 14 -9.71 -12.66 -3.84
CA VAL A 14 -10.68 -11.66 -4.36
C VAL A 14 -11.28 -10.83 -3.23
N VAL A 15 -11.56 -11.43 -2.07
CA VAL A 15 -12.17 -10.74 -0.94
C VAL A 15 -11.19 -9.76 -0.32
N ASP A 16 -9.95 -10.18 -0.10
CA ASP A 16 -8.91 -9.32 0.48
C ASP A 16 -8.61 -8.12 -0.43
N LEU A 17 -8.54 -8.36 -1.74
CA LEU A 17 -8.38 -7.30 -2.73
C LEU A 17 -9.59 -6.36 -2.73
N ALA A 18 -10.82 -6.88 -2.68
CA ALA A 18 -12.03 -6.06 -2.64
C ALA A 18 -12.07 -5.18 -1.38
N VAL A 19 -11.75 -5.74 -0.22
CA VAL A 19 -11.67 -4.99 1.04
C VAL A 19 -10.60 -3.91 0.96
N ALA A 20 -9.40 -4.23 0.45
CA ALA A 20 -8.32 -3.27 0.29
C ALA A 20 -8.73 -2.07 -0.58
N VAL A 21 -9.41 -2.31 -1.71
CA VAL A 21 -9.90 -1.24 -2.62
C VAL A 21 -10.98 -0.39 -1.95
N VAL A 22 -11.96 -1.00 -1.28
CA VAL A 22 -13.04 -0.27 -0.60
C VAL A 22 -12.50 0.58 0.54
N MET A 23 -11.59 0.03 1.35
CA MET A 23 -10.97 0.77 2.45
C MET A 23 -10.07 1.91 1.94
N GLY A 24 -9.29 1.67 0.88
CA GLY A 24 -8.43 2.68 0.27
C GLY A 24 -9.23 3.88 -0.28
N THR A 25 -10.36 3.61 -0.95
CA THR A 25 -11.23 4.67 -1.46
C THR A 25 -11.91 5.45 -0.34
N ALA A 26 -12.40 4.78 0.70
CA ALA A 26 -13.03 5.42 1.85
C ALA A 26 -12.07 6.38 2.58
N VAL A 27 -10.82 5.97 2.82
CA VAL A 27 -9.81 6.84 3.46
C VAL A 27 -9.49 8.04 2.57
N THR A 28 -9.33 7.82 1.26
CA THR A 28 -9.07 8.91 0.30
C THR A 28 -10.22 9.93 0.30
N GLN A 29 -11.47 9.46 0.31
CA GLN A 29 -12.65 10.32 0.40
C GLN A 29 -12.68 11.13 1.69
N LEU A 30 -12.35 10.52 2.84
CA LEU A 30 -12.30 11.21 4.13
C LEU A 30 -11.25 12.34 4.13
N VAL A 31 -10.04 12.06 3.64
CA VAL A 31 -8.96 13.06 3.57
C VAL A 31 -9.30 14.15 2.55
N THR A 32 -9.95 13.79 1.44
CA THR A 32 -10.42 14.76 0.44
C THR A 32 -11.49 15.68 1.02
N ALA A 33 -12.46 15.14 1.75
CA ALA A 33 -13.49 15.93 2.43
C ALA A 33 -12.86 16.88 3.46
N PHE A 34 -11.90 16.40 4.26
CA PHE A 34 -11.15 17.24 5.19
C PHE A 34 -10.40 18.37 4.47
N THR A 35 -9.69 18.05 3.39
CA THR A 35 -8.94 19.04 2.60
C THR A 35 -9.88 20.08 1.99
N ALA A 36 -11.00 19.64 1.42
CA ALA A 36 -12.00 20.52 0.85
C ALA A 36 -12.68 21.44 1.91
N SER A 37 -12.93 20.93 3.12
CA SER A 37 -13.62 21.69 4.17
C SER A 37 -12.72 22.61 4.98
N PHE A 38 -11.44 22.28 5.16
CA PHE A 38 -10.53 23.04 6.03
C PHE A 38 -9.39 23.70 5.28
N ILE A 39 -8.79 23.01 4.31
CA ILE A 39 -7.61 23.48 3.60
C ILE A 39 -8.01 24.42 2.46
N ASN A 40 -9.00 24.04 1.64
CA ASN A 40 -9.43 24.90 0.52
C ASN A 40 -9.87 26.30 0.98
N PRO A 41 -10.68 26.46 2.06
CA PRO A 41 -11.04 27.81 2.53
C PRO A 41 -9.83 28.59 3.05
N LEU A 42 -8.86 27.91 3.66
CA LEU A 42 -7.62 28.54 4.14
C LEU A 42 -6.75 29.00 2.97
N LEU A 43 -6.57 28.15 1.96
CA LEU A 43 -5.89 28.50 0.72
C LEU A 43 -6.62 29.62 -0.04
N ALA A 44 -7.94 29.57 -0.10
CA ALA A 44 -8.77 30.61 -0.70
C ALA A 44 -8.70 31.94 0.10
N SER A 45 -8.46 31.89 1.41
CA SER A 45 -8.29 33.12 2.20
C SER A 45 -6.92 33.78 1.98
N ILE A 46 -5.89 33.01 1.64
CA ILE A 46 -4.53 33.50 1.40
C ILE A 46 -4.31 33.83 -0.09
N GLY A 47 -4.98 33.10 -0.98
CA GLY A 47 -4.90 33.22 -2.44
C GLY A 47 -6.12 33.90 -3.11
N GLY A 48 -7.09 34.36 -2.32
CA GLY A 48 -8.25 35.13 -2.77
C GLY A 48 -9.26 34.35 -3.61
N ALA A 49 -10.10 33.52 -2.97
CA ALA A 49 -11.39 32.92 -3.39
C ALA A 49 -11.49 32.17 -4.72
N ASP A 50 -10.59 32.40 -5.64
CA ASP A 50 -10.57 32.01 -7.03
C ASP A 50 -9.21 32.48 -7.54
N ALA A 51 -8.23 31.59 -7.65
CA ALA A 51 -6.97 31.91 -8.30
C ALA A 51 -7.12 32.12 -9.83
N ASN A 52 -8.35 32.46 -10.28
CA ASN A 52 -8.77 32.99 -11.57
C ASN A 52 -7.95 34.22 -12.03
N GLY A 53 -7.12 34.82 -11.17
CA GLY A 53 -6.25 35.93 -11.54
C GLY A 53 -5.05 35.56 -12.42
N TRP A 54 -4.66 34.28 -12.45
CA TRP A 54 -3.47 33.79 -13.18
C TRP A 54 -3.83 32.94 -14.40
N GLY A 55 -5.06 33.06 -14.89
CA GLY A 55 -5.49 32.33 -16.07
C GLY A 55 -5.35 33.15 -17.34
N PHE A 56 -4.89 32.50 -18.42
CA PHE A 56 -4.83 33.09 -19.75
C PHE A 56 -5.83 32.38 -20.68
N GLN A 57 -6.52 33.15 -21.51
CA GLN A 57 -7.36 32.61 -22.58
C GLN A 57 -6.48 32.34 -23.80
N ILE A 58 -6.50 31.10 -24.30
CA ILE A 58 -5.70 30.70 -25.47
C ILE A 58 -6.36 31.15 -26.79
N THR A 59 -7.70 31.18 -26.85
CA THR A 59 -8.49 31.59 -28.03
C THR A 59 -9.69 32.41 -27.56
N GLY A 60 -9.99 33.50 -28.27
CA GLY A 60 -10.88 34.60 -27.83
C GLY A 60 -12.18 34.20 -27.12
N ASP A 61 -12.53 34.99 -26.10
CA ASP A 61 -13.75 35.11 -25.27
C ASP A 61 -14.64 33.87 -25.04
N SER A 62 -14.07 32.67 -25.22
CA SER A 62 -14.73 31.39 -25.00
C SER A 62 -14.27 30.85 -23.65
N LYS A 63 -15.22 30.70 -22.72
CA LYS A 63 -14.97 30.20 -21.36
C LYS A 63 -14.31 28.81 -21.32
N GLU A 64 -14.39 28.03 -22.40
CA GLU A 64 -13.79 26.70 -22.49
C GLU A 64 -12.28 26.70 -22.79
N THR A 65 -11.71 27.84 -23.22
CA THR A 65 -10.27 27.95 -23.51
C THR A 65 -9.50 28.71 -22.43
N PHE A 66 -10.11 28.92 -21.27
CA PHE A 66 -9.48 29.57 -20.12
C PHE A 66 -8.62 28.57 -19.36
N VAL A 67 -7.30 28.77 -19.36
CA VAL A 67 -6.37 27.96 -18.57
C VAL A 67 -6.24 28.59 -17.21
N ASP A 68 -6.87 28.00 -16.19
CA ASP A 68 -6.74 28.46 -14.81
C ASP A 68 -5.52 27.81 -14.12
N VAL A 69 -4.39 28.53 -14.18
CA VAL A 69 -3.14 28.13 -13.51
C VAL A 69 -3.32 28.12 -11.98
N GLY A 70 -4.20 28.97 -11.46
CA GLY A 70 -4.49 29.08 -10.04
C GLY A 70 -5.20 27.86 -9.47
N ALA A 71 -6.22 27.36 -10.18
CA ALA A 71 -6.88 26.10 -9.84
C ALA A 71 -5.89 24.92 -9.88
N PHE A 72 -4.97 24.91 -10.85
CA PHE A 72 -3.94 23.87 -10.94
C PHE A 72 -2.98 23.88 -9.74
N ILE A 73 -2.48 25.06 -9.34
CA ILE A 73 -1.61 25.18 -8.15
C ILE A 73 -2.36 24.76 -6.88
N THR A 74 -3.62 25.15 -6.75
CA THR A 74 -4.47 24.75 -5.62
C THR A 74 -4.65 23.23 -5.58
N ALA A 75 -4.92 22.60 -6.73
CA ALA A 75 -5.02 21.15 -6.84
C ALA A 75 -3.69 20.44 -6.50
N LEU A 76 -2.55 21.01 -6.90
CA LEU A 76 -1.23 20.47 -6.59
C LEU A 76 -0.94 20.54 -5.08
N ILE A 77 -1.24 21.66 -4.42
CA ILE A 77 -1.10 21.80 -2.96
C ILE A 77 -1.99 20.78 -2.25
N ASN A 78 -3.25 20.64 -2.68
CA ASN A 78 -4.17 19.66 -2.13
C ASN A 78 -3.66 18.22 -2.28
N PHE A 79 -3.11 17.87 -3.45
CA PHE A 79 -2.50 16.56 -3.67
C PHE A 79 -1.35 16.28 -2.69
N VAL A 80 -0.44 17.25 -2.50
CA VAL A 80 0.67 17.13 -1.55
C VAL A 80 0.17 16.96 -0.11
N ILE A 81 -0.88 17.69 0.28
CA ILE A 81 -1.46 17.58 1.62
C ILE A 81 -2.13 16.22 1.83
N ILE A 82 -2.92 15.73 0.87
CA ILE A 82 -3.55 14.40 0.95
C ILE A 82 -2.47 13.33 1.07
N ALA A 83 -1.41 13.39 0.25
CA ALA A 83 -0.30 12.47 0.32
C ALA A 83 0.43 12.52 1.68
N ALA A 84 0.65 13.72 2.22
CA ALA A 84 1.27 13.91 3.53
C ALA A 84 0.42 13.32 4.67
N VAL A 85 -0.90 13.54 4.65
CA VAL A 85 -1.83 12.97 5.64
C VAL A 85 -1.84 11.45 5.54
N LEU A 86 -1.94 10.88 4.34
CA LEU A 86 -1.89 9.42 4.15
C LEU A 86 -0.57 8.82 4.64
N TYR A 87 0.56 9.46 4.32
CA TYR A 87 1.87 9.03 4.80
C TYR A 87 1.96 9.06 6.34
N LEU A 88 1.49 10.14 6.96
CA LEU A 88 1.53 10.28 8.41
C LEU A 88 0.60 9.30 9.11
N VAL A 89 -0.61 9.07 8.59
CA VAL A 89 -1.63 8.22 9.22
C VAL A 89 -1.41 6.73 8.94
N LEU A 90 -0.87 6.35 7.77
CA LEU A 90 -0.69 4.94 7.41
C LEU A 90 0.77 4.51 7.51
N VAL A 91 1.70 5.22 6.86
CA VAL A 91 3.09 4.78 6.71
C VAL A 91 3.89 4.99 8.00
N MET A 92 3.75 6.14 8.65
CA MET A 92 4.50 6.45 9.87
C MET A 92 4.18 5.49 11.03
N PRO A 93 2.91 5.20 11.38
CA PRO A 93 2.63 4.22 12.42
C PRO A 93 3.05 2.83 11.98
N MET A 94 2.83 2.42 10.72
CA MET A 94 3.25 1.10 10.24
C MET A 94 4.77 0.92 10.39
N ASN A 95 5.57 1.94 10.07
CA ASN A 95 7.02 1.90 10.27
C ASN A 95 7.39 1.86 11.76
N LYS A 96 6.75 2.69 12.61
CA LYS A 96 6.98 2.65 14.07
C LYS A 96 6.57 1.33 14.71
N PHE A 97 5.49 0.71 14.25
CA PHE A 97 5.05 -0.60 14.71
C PHE A 97 6.03 -1.67 14.25
N ARG A 98 6.46 -1.67 12.98
CA ARG A 98 7.49 -2.60 12.49
C ARG A 98 8.82 -2.50 13.24
N GLU A 99 9.25 -1.30 13.59
CA GLU A 99 10.47 -1.07 14.36
C GLU A 99 10.33 -1.54 15.82
N LYS A 100 9.15 -1.35 16.42
CA LYS A 100 8.89 -1.70 17.82
C LYS A 100 8.49 -3.17 18.03
N PHE A 101 7.95 -3.80 16.98
CA PHE A 101 7.56 -5.21 16.93
C PHE A 101 8.47 -6.02 16.03
N ALA A 102 9.76 -5.67 15.91
CA ALA A 102 10.76 -6.39 15.11
C ALA A 102 11.07 -7.83 15.60
N LYS A 103 10.06 -8.63 15.93
CA LYS A 103 9.98 -9.97 15.38
C LYS A 103 9.57 -9.80 13.91
N PRO A 104 10.23 -10.46 12.95
CA PRO A 104 9.74 -10.45 11.58
C PRO A 104 8.26 -10.87 11.63
N SER A 105 7.36 -9.99 11.19
CA SER A 105 5.95 -10.33 11.00
C SER A 105 5.86 -11.39 9.91
N ASP A 106 6.09 -12.63 10.32
CA ASP A 106 5.66 -13.90 9.72
C ASP A 106 4.13 -14.09 9.96
N ASP A 107 3.35 -12.99 10.03
CA ASP A 107 1.89 -13.08 10.27
C ASP A 107 1.13 -13.53 9.02
N ALA A 108 1.78 -13.53 7.86
CA ALA A 108 1.38 -14.41 6.78
C ALA A 108 2.03 -15.78 7.04
N PRO A 109 1.26 -16.86 7.19
CA PRO A 109 1.82 -18.21 7.19
C PRO A 109 2.82 -18.29 6.04
N PRO A 110 4.07 -18.75 6.28
CA PRO A 110 5.01 -18.94 5.19
C PRO A 110 4.29 -19.78 4.12
N PRO A 111 4.41 -19.42 2.84
CA PRO A 111 3.84 -20.23 1.76
C PRO A 111 4.17 -21.69 2.01
N GLU A 112 3.23 -22.60 1.74
CA GLU A 112 3.41 -24.04 2.07
C GLU A 112 4.75 -24.58 1.54
N ASP A 113 5.20 -24.09 0.39
CA ASP A 113 6.51 -24.38 -0.18
C ASP A 113 7.68 -24.04 0.76
N ILE A 114 7.64 -22.88 1.43
CA ILE A 114 8.68 -22.45 2.37
C ILE A 114 8.66 -23.30 3.64
N ALA A 115 7.48 -23.72 4.11
CA ALA A 115 7.34 -24.65 5.23
C ALA A 115 7.90 -26.03 4.87
N LEU A 116 7.50 -26.58 3.72
CA LEU A 116 8.00 -27.84 3.16
C LEU A 116 9.52 -27.80 2.98
N LEU A 117 10.08 -26.69 2.46
CA LEU A 117 11.52 -26.53 2.30
C LEU A 117 12.28 -26.48 3.64
N ARG A 118 11.67 -25.94 4.71
CA ARG A 118 12.25 -25.98 6.06
C ARG A 118 12.27 -27.41 6.59
N ASP A 119 11.18 -28.15 6.42
CA ASP A 119 11.08 -29.55 6.83
C ASP A 119 12.09 -30.43 6.08
N ILE A 120 12.17 -30.28 4.75
CA ILE A 120 13.16 -30.97 3.91
C ILE A 120 14.59 -30.63 4.35
N ARG A 121 14.90 -29.35 4.61
CA ARG A 121 16.22 -28.93 5.09
C ARG A 121 16.58 -29.62 6.41
N ASP A 122 15.63 -29.71 7.32
CA ASP A 122 15.85 -30.25 8.66
C ASP A 122 16.00 -31.79 8.60
N GLU A 123 15.23 -32.48 7.74
CA GLU A 123 15.43 -33.90 7.45
C GLU A 123 16.79 -34.19 6.78
N LEU A 124 17.21 -33.36 5.82
CA LEU A 124 18.51 -33.50 5.16
C LEU A 124 19.67 -33.28 6.13
N ARG A 125 19.55 -32.32 7.06
CA ARG A 125 20.54 -32.11 8.13
C ARG A 125 20.64 -33.33 9.04
N LYS A 126 19.50 -33.85 9.50
CA LYS A 126 19.44 -35.04 10.34
C LYS A 126 20.05 -36.27 9.66
N ASN A 127 19.80 -36.46 8.36
CA ASN A 127 20.36 -37.56 7.59
C ASN A 127 21.87 -37.41 7.35
N ARG A 128 22.36 -36.17 7.14
CA ARG A 128 23.79 -35.88 6.98
C ARG A 128 24.58 -36.09 8.28
N GLU A 129 23.97 -35.80 9.42
CA GLU A 129 24.54 -36.08 10.74
C GLU A 129 24.56 -37.59 11.03
N GLY A 130 23.51 -38.33 10.64
CA GLY A 130 23.45 -39.80 10.75
C GLY A 130 24.39 -40.56 9.80
N GLY A 131 24.74 -39.99 8.65
CA GLY A 131 25.67 -40.59 7.67
C GLY A 131 27.15 -40.43 8.00
N THR A 132 27.51 -39.57 8.97
CA THR A 132 28.92 -39.32 9.35
C THR A 132 29.44 -40.32 10.38
N SER A 133 28.59 -41.16 10.98
CA SER A 133 29.01 -42.23 11.92
C SER A 133 29.39 -43.56 11.25
N ALA A 134 29.38 -43.63 9.91
CA ALA A 134 29.77 -44.83 9.15
C ALA A 134 30.81 -44.48 8.07
N GLY A 135 32.00 -44.06 8.49
CA GLY A 135 33.19 -43.90 7.64
C GLY A 135 34.14 -45.12 7.75
N PRO A 136 34.97 -45.38 6.72
CA PRO A 136 35.33 -46.73 6.29
C PRO A 136 36.61 -47.30 6.92
N GLY A 137 36.59 -48.63 7.16
CA GLY A 137 37.73 -49.55 7.06
C GLY A 137 38.99 -49.29 7.89
N SER A 138 39.19 -50.08 8.94
CA SER A 138 40.52 -50.61 9.27
C SER A 138 40.65 -52.00 8.66
N ALA A 139 40.97 -52.04 7.36
CA ALA A 139 41.72 -53.15 6.80
C ALA A 139 43.19 -52.94 7.21
N SER A 140 43.72 -53.82 8.04
CA SER A 140 45.16 -53.96 8.24
C SER A 140 45.43 -55.40 8.68
N ASP A 141 46.41 -55.98 8.00
CA ASP A 141 47.04 -57.30 8.18
C ASP A 141 47.15 -57.83 9.61
#